data_AF-A0A8C3I8Z0-F1
#
_entry.id   AF-A0A8C3I8Z0-F1
#
_cell.length_a   1.000
_cell.length_b   1.000
_cell.length_c   1.000
_cell.angle_alpha   90.00
_cell.angle_beta   90.00
_cell.angle_gamma   90.00
#
_symmetry.space_group_name_H-M   'P 1'
#
loop_
_entity.id
_entity.type
_entity.pdbx_description
1 polymer ?
#
loop_
_entity_poly.entity_id
_entity_poly.type
_entity_poly.pdbx_seq_one_letter_code
_entity_poly.pdbx_strand_id
1 'polypeptide(L)'
;LSETGGLSRHAEDHRGNMVDSDRPDFQSQLSRCNSARVESGCFMLYERPNFQGQQFFLKRGDYPDMQSEGFSTSIKSCRMIPPHRGTYRIKIYEKEDHRGNMVELTEDSPQVMDQLRSPEMLSCSVLDGHWIFYELPNFRGRQYLLRPGEYRRFSEWGAMSGKVGSLRRATDLY
;
A
#
# COMPACT_ATOMS: atom_id res chain seq x y z
N LEU A 1 -29.32 24.63 7.40
CA LEU A 1 -28.38 24.60 6.27
C LEU A 1 -27.14 23.88 6.76
N SER A 2 -26.90 22.70 6.20
CA SER A 2 -25.91 21.71 6.62
C SER A 2 -24.49 22.11 6.24
N GLU A 3 -23.62 22.37 7.22
CA GLU A 3 -22.17 22.38 7.02
C GLU A 3 -21.66 20.93 7.06
N THR A 4 -21.34 20.39 5.90
CA THR A 4 -20.66 19.10 5.78
C THR A 4 -19.22 19.27 6.24
N GLY A 5 -18.93 18.84 7.48
CA GLY A 5 -17.56 18.72 7.99
C GLY A 5 -16.76 17.73 7.15
N GLY A 6 -15.95 18.25 6.22
CA GLY A 6 -14.98 17.49 5.46
C GLY A 6 -13.84 17.07 6.38
N LEU A 7 -13.68 15.76 6.61
CA LEU A 7 -12.51 15.20 7.27
C LEU A 7 -11.26 15.55 6.46
N SER A 8 -10.49 16.51 6.95
CA SER A 8 -9.23 16.90 6.32
C SER A 8 -8.18 15.81 6.58
N ARG A 9 -7.46 15.41 5.52
CA ARG A 9 -6.45 14.33 5.53
C ARG A 9 -5.07 14.95 5.52
N HIS A 10 -4.30 14.73 6.58
CA HIS A 10 -2.98 15.34 6.73
C HIS A 10 -1.95 14.30 7.16
N ALA A 11 -0.82 14.28 6.46
CA ALA A 11 0.42 13.72 6.97
C ALA A 11 1.46 14.83 7.15
N GLU A 12 2.16 14.85 8.27
CA GLU A 12 3.16 15.88 8.59
C GLU A 12 4.55 15.27 8.86
N ASP A 13 5.59 15.94 8.37
CA ASP A 13 6.97 15.74 8.82
C ASP A 13 7.29 16.65 10.02
N HIS A 14 8.42 16.44 10.70
CA HIS A 14 8.86 17.31 11.80
C HIS A 14 9.20 18.76 11.40
N ARG A 15 9.20 19.08 10.10
CA ARG A 15 9.35 20.45 9.60
C ARG A 15 8.00 21.14 9.36
N GLY A 16 6.89 20.45 9.65
CA GLY A 16 5.53 20.96 9.48
C GLY A 16 5.05 20.93 8.02
N ASN A 17 5.70 20.16 7.14
CA ASN A 17 5.24 20.04 5.76
C ASN A 17 4.03 19.10 5.72
N MET A 18 2.84 19.67 5.53
CA MET A 18 1.60 18.94 5.35
C MET A 18 1.51 18.33 3.95
N VAL A 19 1.09 17.07 3.89
CA VAL A 19 0.77 16.35 2.66
C VAL A 19 -0.68 15.89 2.72
N ASP A 20 -1.49 16.44 1.83
CA ASP A 20 -2.94 16.23 1.70
C ASP A 20 -3.32 15.56 0.36
N SER A 21 -2.34 15.25 -0.47
CA SER A 21 -2.49 14.86 -1.88
C SER A 21 -1.32 14.00 -2.35
N ASP A 22 -1.48 13.33 -3.50
CA ASP A 22 -0.37 12.61 -4.15
C ASP A 22 0.79 13.58 -4.43
N ARG A 23 1.99 13.23 -3.96
CA ARG A 23 3.22 13.99 -4.23
C ARG A 23 4.18 13.11 -5.02
N PRO A 24 4.33 13.33 -6.34
CA PRO A 24 5.25 12.55 -7.17
C PRO A 24 6.72 12.87 -6.88
N ASP A 25 7.02 14.02 -6.31
CA ASP A 25 8.36 14.37 -5.85
C ASP A 25 8.23 15.36 -4.68
N PHE A 26 8.87 15.06 -3.56
CA PHE A 26 8.99 16.01 -2.45
C PHE A 26 10.02 17.12 -2.71
N GLN A 27 10.72 17.08 -3.85
CA GLN A 27 11.80 18.00 -4.19
C GLN A 27 12.87 18.03 -3.06
N SER A 28 13.74 19.04 -3.05
CA SER A 28 14.75 19.24 -1.99
C SER A 28 14.16 19.51 -0.59
N GLN A 29 12.84 19.58 -0.42
CA GLN A 29 12.18 19.89 0.85
C GLN A 29 12.34 18.77 1.89
N LEU A 30 12.43 17.52 1.43
CA LEU A 30 12.60 16.31 2.24
C LEU A 30 13.84 15.53 1.78
N SER A 31 15.02 15.92 2.28
CA SER A 31 16.24 15.13 2.04
C SER A 31 16.20 13.80 2.80
N ARG A 32 15.64 13.79 4.02
CA ARG A 32 15.37 12.63 4.88
C ARG A 32 14.08 12.84 5.68
N CYS A 33 13.32 11.77 5.85
CA CYS A 33 12.12 11.68 6.67
C CYS A 33 12.41 10.67 7.80
N ASN A 34 12.65 11.16 9.02
CA ASN A 34 12.95 10.30 10.17
C ASN A 34 11.71 9.94 10.99
N SER A 35 10.60 10.63 10.71
CA SER A 35 9.37 10.54 11.47
C SER A 35 8.21 11.02 10.59
N ALA A 36 7.03 10.51 10.88
CA ALA A 36 5.80 10.92 10.23
C ALA A 36 4.66 10.92 11.23
N ARG A 37 3.66 11.74 10.96
CA ARG A 37 2.38 11.70 11.66
C ARG A 37 1.29 11.63 10.62
N VAL A 38 0.39 10.67 10.74
CA VAL A 38 -0.80 10.55 9.87
C VAL A 38 -2.02 10.82 10.74
N GLU A 39 -2.64 11.98 10.53
CA GLU A 39 -3.82 12.38 11.30
C GLU A 39 -5.07 11.61 10.88
N SER A 40 -5.22 11.35 9.58
CA SER A 40 -6.32 10.56 9.04
C SER A 40 -6.00 9.94 7.67
N GLY A 41 -6.68 8.84 7.33
CA GLY A 41 -6.50 8.14 6.07
C GLY A 41 -5.30 7.19 6.07
N CYS A 42 -4.94 6.75 4.86
CA CYS A 42 -3.73 5.97 4.64
C CYS A 42 -2.89 6.58 3.53
N PHE A 43 -1.58 6.37 3.64
CA PHE A 43 -0.60 6.85 2.70
C PHE A 43 0.34 5.71 2.30
N MET A 44 0.77 5.72 1.04
CA MET A 44 1.88 4.88 0.58
C MET A 44 3.08 5.79 0.29
N LEU A 45 4.14 5.64 1.06
CA LEU A 45 5.41 6.34 0.86
C LEU A 45 6.31 5.54 -0.09
N TYR A 46 7.16 6.22 -0.83
CA TYR A 46 8.07 5.64 -1.81
C TYR A 46 9.48 6.21 -1.67
N GLU A 47 10.49 5.35 -1.82
CA GLU A 47 11.90 5.75 -1.72
C GLU A 47 12.40 6.62 -2.88
N ARG A 48 11.75 6.54 -4.05
CA ARG A 48 12.15 7.28 -5.24
C ARG A 48 11.03 8.21 -5.71
N PRO A 49 11.36 9.25 -6.48
CA PRO A 49 10.36 10.06 -7.16
C PRO A 49 9.46 9.21 -8.07
N ASN A 50 8.31 9.77 -8.43
CA ASN A 50 7.32 9.21 -9.33
C ASN A 50 6.75 7.85 -8.89
N PHE A 51 6.60 7.66 -7.56
CA PHE A 51 5.99 6.47 -6.96
C PHE A 51 6.76 5.18 -7.26
N GLN A 52 8.09 5.25 -7.17
CA GLN A 52 8.99 4.14 -7.49
C GLN A 52 9.84 3.72 -6.29
N GLY A 53 10.46 2.55 -6.38
CA GLY A 53 11.34 2.02 -5.33
C GLY A 53 10.55 1.27 -4.26
N GLN A 54 11.16 1.09 -3.09
CA GLN A 54 10.49 0.43 -1.98
C GLN A 54 9.30 1.27 -1.49
N GLN A 55 8.22 0.59 -1.11
CA GLN A 55 6.96 1.20 -0.69
C GLN A 55 6.71 0.94 0.79
N PHE A 56 6.15 1.92 1.49
CA PHE A 56 5.83 1.85 2.92
C PHE A 56 4.41 2.36 3.18
N PHE A 57 3.55 1.46 3.63
CA PHE A 57 2.15 1.76 3.90
C PHE A 57 1.98 2.26 5.33
N LEU A 58 1.50 3.49 5.46
CA LEU A 58 1.20 4.14 6.73
C LEU A 58 -0.31 4.26 6.90
N LYS A 59 -0.77 3.92 8.10
CA LYS A 59 -2.13 4.18 8.58
C LYS A 59 -2.12 5.41 9.47
N ARG A 60 -3.29 5.85 9.94
CA ARG A 60 -3.41 6.82 11.03
C ARG A 60 -2.53 6.40 12.22
N GLY A 61 -1.72 7.34 12.72
CA GLY A 61 -0.81 7.10 13.84
C GLY A 61 0.38 8.04 13.86
N ASP A 62 1.10 8.00 14.97
CA ASP A 62 2.37 8.72 15.15
C ASP A 62 3.53 7.74 14.93
N TYR A 63 4.44 8.09 14.02
CA TYR A 63 5.64 7.33 13.67
C TYR A 63 6.87 8.17 14.06
N PRO A 64 7.26 8.19 15.35
CA PRO A 64 8.33 9.06 15.85
C PRO A 64 9.72 8.64 15.36
N ASP A 65 9.90 7.37 15.00
CA ASP A 65 11.14 6.85 14.40
C ASP A 65 10.82 5.84 13.29
N MET A 66 10.93 6.31 12.04
CA MET A 66 10.71 5.51 10.83
C MET A 66 11.67 4.31 10.74
N GLN A 67 12.91 4.43 11.23
CA GLN A 67 13.88 3.33 11.13
C GLN A 67 13.50 2.18 12.05
N SER A 68 13.01 2.49 13.26
CA SER A 68 12.53 1.48 14.22
C SER A 68 11.37 0.65 13.66
N GLU A 69 10.54 1.27 12.79
CA GLU A 69 9.43 0.63 12.07
C GLU A 69 9.89 -0.13 10.80
N GLY A 70 11.20 -0.16 10.52
CA GLY A 70 11.77 -0.80 9.34
C GLY A 70 11.57 0.00 8.04
N PHE A 71 11.26 1.29 8.14
CA PHE A 71 11.10 2.17 6.99
C PHE A 71 12.41 2.85 6.60
N SER A 72 12.54 3.10 5.30
CA SER A 72 13.62 3.93 4.78
C SER A 72 13.41 5.38 5.16
N THR A 73 14.49 6.06 5.54
CA THR A 73 14.43 7.51 5.79
C THR A 73 14.55 8.33 4.50
N SER A 74 14.83 7.70 3.35
CA SER A 74 14.93 8.38 2.06
C SER A 74 13.60 8.37 1.32
N ILE A 75 12.58 9.00 1.89
CA ILE A 75 11.27 9.13 1.24
C ILE A 75 11.30 10.28 0.22
N LYS A 76 10.81 10.01 -1.00
CA LYS A 76 10.87 10.96 -2.13
C LYS A 76 9.54 11.18 -2.83
N SER A 77 8.56 10.30 -2.67
CA SER A 77 7.21 10.52 -3.16
C SER A 77 6.18 9.81 -2.28
N CYS A 78 4.91 10.18 -2.37
CA CYS A 78 3.83 9.51 -1.66
C CYS A 78 2.51 9.52 -2.44
N ARG A 79 1.69 8.50 -2.20
CA ARG A 79 0.28 8.48 -2.62
C ARG A 79 -0.63 8.55 -1.41
N MET A 80 -1.66 9.37 -1.50
CA MET A 80 -2.81 9.26 -0.61
C MET A 80 -3.67 8.11 -1.12
N ILE A 81 -4.06 7.20 -0.21
CA ILE A 81 -4.99 6.12 -0.55
C ILE A 81 -6.40 6.62 -0.24
N PRO A 82 -7.28 6.73 -1.27
CA PRO A 82 -8.64 7.20 -1.07
C PRO A 82 -9.39 6.32 -0.06
N PRO A 83 -10.23 6.91 0.80
CA PRO A 83 -11.06 6.11 1.68
C PRO A 83 -11.99 5.25 0.85
N HIS A 84 -12.09 3.99 1.22
CA HIS A 84 -13.04 3.08 0.59
C HIS A 84 -14.14 2.71 1.58
N ARG A 85 -15.39 2.98 1.22
CA ARG A 85 -16.59 2.66 2.01
C ARG A 85 -17.40 1.50 1.41
N GLY A 86 -16.84 0.80 0.43
CA GLY A 86 -17.47 -0.34 -0.24
C GLY A 86 -16.97 -1.69 0.30
N THR A 87 -17.20 -2.73 -0.49
CA THR A 87 -16.61 -4.04 -0.22
C THR A 87 -15.16 -4.06 -0.68
N TYR A 88 -14.36 -4.95 -0.13
CA TYR A 88 -13.03 -5.21 -0.67
C TYR A 88 -13.11 -6.51 -1.43
N ARG A 89 -12.56 -6.54 -2.64
CA ARG A 89 -12.56 -7.77 -3.44
C ARG A 89 -11.38 -7.84 -4.38
N ILE A 90 -10.61 -8.92 -4.30
CA ILE A 90 -9.48 -9.19 -5.16
C ILE A 90 -9.50 -10.65 -5.62
N LYS A 91 -9.15 -10.88 -6.88
CA LYS A 91 -8.87 -12.21 -7.42
C LYS A 91 -7.37 -12.35 -7.64
N ILE A 92 -6.82 -13.46 -7.16
CA ILE A 92 -5.40 -13.79 -7.30
C ILE A 92 -5.26 -15.07 -8.09
N TYR A 93 -4.21 -15.16 -8.90
CA TYR A 93 -4.03 -16.24 -9.87
C TYR A 93 -2.63 -16.82 -9.79
N GLU A 94 -2.56 -18.14 -9.95
CA GLU A 94 -1.32 -18.91 -10.01
C GLU A 94 -0.44 -18.49 -11.20
N LYS A 95 -1.04 -18.23 -12.37
CA LYS A 95 -0.31 -17.93 -13.61
C LYS A 95 -0.51 -16.49 -14.06
N GLU A 96 0.35 -16.05 -14.96
CA GLU A 96 0.18 -14.78 -15.68
C GLU A 96 -1.12 -14.77 -16.50
N ASP A 97 -1.55 -13.57 -16.90
CA ASP A 97 -2.75 -13.34 -17.71
C ASP A 97 -4.05 -13.95 -17.14
N HIS A 98 -4.18 -13.96 -15.81
CA HIS A 98 -5.36 -14.45 -15.08
C HIS A 98 -5.69 -15.93 -15.35
N ARG A 99 -4.65 -16.76 -15.48
CA ARG A 99 -4.78 -18.20 -15.75
C ARG A 99 -4.43 -19.06 -14.53
N GLY A 100 -4.72 -20.35 -14.63
CA GLY A 100 -4.43 -21.33 -13.59
C GLY A 100 -5.42 -21.27 -12.43
N ASN A 101 -5.01 -21.76 -11.26
CA ASN A 101 -5.84 -21.68 -10.06
C ASN A 101 -6.12 -20.23 -9.68
N MET A 102 -7.35 -19.98 -9.20
CA MET A 102 -7.82 -18.66 -8.82
C MET A 102 -8.46 -18.72 -7.43
N VAL A 103 -8.14 -17.73 -6.61
CA VAL A 103 -8.81 -17.50 -5.32
C VAL A 103 -9.32 -16.07 -5.28
N GLU A 104 -10.58 -15.91 -4.83
CA GLU A 104 -11.17 -14.61 -4.55
C GLU A 104 -11.12 -14.34 -3.04
N LEU A 105 -10.68 -13.14 -2.66
CA LEU A 105 -10.53 -12.71 -1.28
C LEU A 105 -11.29 -11.40 -1.06
N THR A 106 -11.97 -11.32 0.08
CA THR A 106 -12.67 -10.11 0.54
C THR A 106 -12.14 -9.58 1.87
N GLU A 107 -11.31 -10.37 2.55
CA GLU A 107 -10.74 -10.09 3.86
C GLU A 107 -9.21 -10.13 3.82
N ASP A 108 -8.59 -9.66 4.90
CA ASP A 108 -7.14 -9.73 5.06
C ASP A 108 -6.69 -11.20 5.18
N SER A 109 -5.52 -11.52 4.63
CA SER A 109 -4.96 -12.86 4.66
C SER A 109 -3.49 -12.83 5.10
N PRO A 110 -3.15 -13.36 6.29
CA PRO A 110 -1.77 -13.43 6.76
C PRO A 110 -0.94 -14.54 6.08
N GLN A 111 -1.59 -15.45 5.35
CA GLN A 111 -1.00 -16.59 4.64
C GLN A 111 -1.80 -16.85 3.36
N VAL A 112 -1.48 -16.13 2.29
CA VAL A 112 -2.28 -16.19 1.04
C VAL A 112 -1.92 -17.38 0.15
N MET A 113 -0.68 -17.85 0.24
CA MET A 113 -0.15 -18.91 -0.64
C MET A 113 -0.77 -20.28 -0.37
N ASP A 114 -1.11 -20.57 0.88
CA ASP A 114 -1.84 -21.79 1.25
C ASP A 114 -3.24 -21.84 0.61
N GLN A 115 -3.88 -20.68 0.47
CA GLN A 115 -5.20 -20.56 -0.16
C GLN A 115 -5.09 -20.76 -1.67
N LEU A 116 -4.08 -20.14 -2.30
CA LEU A 116 -3.81 -20.28 -3.74
C LEU A 116 -3.28 -21.67 -4.12
N ARG A 117 -2.74 -22.41 -3.15
CA ARG A 117 -2.08 -23.72 -3.34
C ARG A 117 -0.97 -23.65 -4.38
N SER A 118 -0.25 -22.52 -4.39
CA SER A 118 0.84 -22.23 -5.32
C SER A 118 1.98 -21.56 -4.56
N PRO A 119 3.25 -21.81 -4.91
CA PRO A 119 4.39 -21.09 -4.34
C PRO A 119 4.53 -19.65 -4.85
N GLU A 120 3.85 -19.30 -5.95
CA GLU A 120 3.84 -17.94 -6.52
C GLU A 120 2.44 -17.49 -6.96
N MET A 121 2.19 -16.19 -6.83
CA MET A 121 1.06 -15.48 -7.42
C MET A 121 1.59 -14.63 -8.57
N LEU A 122 1.18 -14.95 -9.79
CA LEU A 122 1.74 -14.33 -10.98
C LEU A 122 0.83 -13.26 -11.59
N SER A 123 -0.47 -13.28 -11.34
CA SER A 123 -1.38 -12.20 -11.74
C SER A 123 -2.51 -11.98 -10.74
N CYS A 124 -3.13 -10.80 -10.78
CA CYS A 124 -4.28 -10.48 -9.94
C CYS A 124 -5.24 -9.50 -10.63
N SER A 125 -6.45 -9.41 -10.11
CA SER A 125 -7.47 -8.45 -10.51
C SER A 125 -8.09 -7.86 -9.24
N VAL A 126 -7.86 -6.57 -9.02
CA VAL A 126 -8.49 -5.83 -7.92
C VAL A 126 -9.83 -5.33 -8.41
N LEU A 127 -10.88 -5.98 -7.92
CA LEU A 127 -12.25 -5.68 -8.31
C LEU A 127 -12.85 -4.54 -7.49
N ASP A 128 -12.49 -4.45 -6.21
CA ASP A 128 -12.92 -3.36 -5.35
C ASP A 128 -11.95 -3.13 -4.18
N GLY A 129 -11.88 -1.86 -3.76
CA GLY A 129 -10.99 -1.38 -2.71
C GLY A 129 -9.51 -1.31 -3.11
N HIS A 130 -8.69 -0.84 -2.18
CA HIS A 130 -7.23 -0.80 -2.30
C HIS A 130 -6.63 -1.91 -1.42
N TRP A 131 -5.55 -2.53 -1.89
CA TRP A 131 -4.91 -3.65 -1.20
C TRP A 131 -3.42 -3.43 -1.06
N ILE A 132 -2.83 -4.01 -0.02
CA ILE A 132 -1.40 -4.04 0.21
C ILE A 132 -0.95 -5.49 0.15
N PHE A 133 -0.08 -5.82 -0.79
CA PHE A 133 0.63 -7.09 -0.81
C PHE A 133 1.89 -6.99 0.02
N TYR A 134 2.23 -8.10 0.68
CA TYR A 134 3.44 -8.28 1.45
C TYR A 134 4.20 -9.49 0.93
N GLU A 135 5.49 -9.31 0.69
CA GLU A 135 6.38 -10.38 0.22
C GLU A 135 6.39 -11.59 1.17
N LEU A 136 6.31 -11.36 2.48
CA LEU A 136 6.35 -12.39 3.50
C LEU A 136 4.99 -12.56 4.21
N PRO A 137 4.78 -13.71 4.86
CA PRO A 137 3.58 -13.90 5.67
C PRO A 137 3.52 -12.99 6.91
N ASN A 138 2.31 -12.88 7.45
CA ASN A 138 1.98 -12.04 8.62
C ASN A 138 2.31 -10.55 8.40
N PHE A 139 2.07 -10.04 7.19
CA PHE A 139 2.21 -8.63 6.80
C PHE A 139 3.64 -8.09 6.94
N ARG A 140 4.63 -8.87 6.50
CA ARG A 140 6.06 -8.54 6.61
C ARG A 140 6.75 -8.47 5.25
N GLY A 141 7.97 -7.92 5.24
CA GLY A 141 8.79 -7.80 4.04
C GLY A 141 8.36 -6.62 3.17
N ARG A 142 8.71 -6.68 1.87
CA ARG A 142 8.39 -5.63 0.91
C ARG A 142 6.88 -5.49 0.73
N GLN A 143 6.45 -4.25 0.54
CA GLN A 143 5.03 -3.87 0.45
C GLN A 143 4.73 -3.35 -0.96
N TYR A 144 3.53 -3.63 -1.45
CA TYR A 144 3.09 -3.20 -2.78
C TYR A 144 1.66 -2.68 -2.71
N LEU A 145 1.42 -1.46 -3.21
CA LEU A 145 0.07 -0.90 -3.33
C LEU A 145 -0.61 -1.43 -4.59
N LEU A 146 -1.77 -2.06 -4.40
CA LEU A 146 -2.64 -2.49 -5.49
C LEU A 146 -3.88 -1.60 -5.49
N ARG A 147 -4.12 -0.97 -6.64
CA ARG A 147 -5.29 -0.14 -6.91
C ARG A 147 -6.29 -0.96 -7.73
N PRO A 148 -7.57 -0.58 -7.77
CA PRO A 148 -8.55 -1.18 -8.67
C PRO A 148 -8.01 -1.28 -10.11
N GLY A 149 -8.09 -2.48 -10.70
CA GLY A 149 -7.51 -2.77 -12.01
C GLY A 149 -7.02 -4.20 -12.20
N GLU A 150 -6.55 -4.48 -13.40
CA GLU A 150 -5.96 -5.75 -13.80
C GLU A 150 -4.44 -5.68 -13.76
N TYR A 151 -3.81 -6.70 -13.17
CA TYR A 151 -2.37 -6.88 -13.16
C TYR A 151 -2.05 -8.25 -13.75
N ARG A 152 -1.52 -8.29 -14.97
CA ARG A 152 -1.35 -9.55 -15.72
C ARG A 152 -0.06 -10.30 -15.38
N ARG A 153 0.86 -9.63 -14.67
CA ARG A 153 2.15 -10.16 -14.24
C ARG A 153 2.64 -9.43 -12.99
N PHE A 154 3.51 -10.07 -12.20
CA PHE A 154 3.96 -9.52 -10.92
C PHE A 154 4.75 -8.21 -11.00
N SER A 155 5.40 -7.95 -12.14
CA SER A 155 6.13 -6.71 -12.36
C SER A 155 5.21 -5.48 -12.43
N GLU A 156 3.92 -5.64 -12.73
CA GLU A 156 2.96 -4.54 -12.84
C GLU A 156 2.58 -3.92 -11.49
N TRP A 157 2.75 -4.66 -10.38
CA TRP A 157 2.66 -4.10 -9.03
C TRP A 157 4.00 -3.68 -8.42
N GLY A 158 5.08 -3.75 -9.21
CA GLY A 158 6.42 -3.32 -8.81
C GLY A 158 7.22 -4.35 -8.01
N ALA A 159 6.80 -5.62 -7.99
CA ALA A 159 7.59 -6.70 -7.41
C ALA A 159 8.66 -7.23 -8.39
N MET A 160 9.71 -7.84 -7.82
CA MET A 160 10.78 -8.50 -8.59
C MET A 160 10.53 -10.02 -8.77
N SER A 161 9.51 -10.57 -8.10
CA SER A 161 9.09 -11.97 -8.20
C SER A 161 7.60 -12.10 -7.87
N GLY A 162 7.01 -13.26 -8.14
CA GLY A 162 5.62 -13.59 -7.80
C GLY A 162 5.37 -13.96 -6.33
N LYS A 163 6.35 -13.77 -5.45
CA LYS A 163 6.23 -14.11 -4.03
C LYS A 163 5.39 -13.08 -3.29
N VAL A 164 4.24 -13.53 -2.79
CA VAL A 164 3.34 -12.74 -1.94
C VAL A 164 2.91 -13.61 -0.77
N GLY A 165 3.46 -13.39 0.42
CA GLY A 165 3.14 -14.22 1.59
C GLY A 165 1.83 -13.83 2.28
N SER A 166 1.45 -12.55 2.21
CA SER A 166 0.22 -12.05 2.83
C SER A 166 -0.32 -10.82 2.10
N LEU A 167 -1.59 -10.50 2.34
CA LEU A 167 -2.23 -9.29 1.82
C LEU A 167 -3.25 -8.73 2.80
N ARG A 168 -3.44 -7.41 2.79
CA ARG A 168 -4.46 -6.75 3.61
C ARG A 168 -5.13 -5.62 2.84
N ARG A 169 -6.33 -5.26 3.28
CA ARG A 169 -7.07 -4.10 2.82
C ARG A 169 -6.35 -2.82 3.26
N ALA A 170 -6.24 -1.87 2.36
CA ALA A 170 -5.63 -0.57 2.65
C ALA A 170 -6.67 0.36 3.31
N THR A 171 -6.84 0.19 4.63
CA THR A 171 -7.82 0.93 5.43
C THR A 171 -7.22 1.39 6.77
N ASP A 172 -7.68 2.54 7.26
CA ASP A 172 -7.36 3.10 8.57
C ASP A 172 -8.44 2.81 9.63
N LEU A 173 -9.43 1.98 9.31
CA LEU A 173 -10.61 1.70 10.15
C LEU A 173 -10.35 0.76 11.36
N TYR A 174 -9.09 0.56 11.77
CA TYR A 174 -8.72 -0.24 12.95
C TYR A 174 -7.48 0.32 13.65
#